data_AF-A0A6P7LTM0-F1
#
_entry.id   AF-A0A6P7LTM0-F1
#
_cell.length_a   1.000
_cell.length_b   1.000
_cell.length_c   1.000
_cell.angle_alpha   90.00
_cell.angle_beta   90.00
_cell.angle_gamma   90.00
#
_symmetry.space_group_name_H-M   'P 1'
#
loop_
_entity.id
_entity.type
_entity.pdbx_description
1 polymer ?
#
loop_
_entity_poly.entity_id
_entity_poly.type
_entity_poly.pdbx_seq_one_letter_code
_entity_poly.pdbx_strand_id
1 'polypeptide(L)'
;MSATCGTCLRAALLLGGCLFLSAASRAGKISPPRNLSLTWLSEFEPHLSWAPPEHSMEDCEYRVRFHSREVTVKTNTWTSWVVMDRGFLPLSVTTECNGRPSEPAARDVRNPELVKSWRCYIRSRDRSYCSWEPAADAPHARFYYRLQKQGPDSGAGDSSSLRECGTYRYHDDGTRGCEIEAGDPYRIYIVVNATQNGSSVWNTFQKALFTEVRPAALNWTVHKTQDWFHISWSPPDVFNEEEAFLWTYWINYTECGNTTKLEVHQTQHRLRREPRCPYRIRIKAHSERGESPWSDEERFDADPSPAVYAAVVVPLLFACVAALVCACCRRNKENLFPKIPQPRDLLSDIVDNNNKSPVCNMYVPAVEEESCKITLVIDPQVNKHDR
;
A
#
# COMPACT_ATOMS: atom_id res chain seq x y z
N MET A 1 110.47 33.17 34.70
CA MET A 1 110.82 32.66 36.05
C MET A 1 109.49 32.43 36.77
N SER A 2 109.12 31.17 37.01
CA SER A 2 109.19 30.52 38.34
C SER A 2 108.05 31.02 39.25
N ALA A 3 107.00 30.24 39.54
CA ALA A 3 106.95 29.06 40.44
C ALA A 3 107.14 29.46 41.93
N THR A 4 106.44 28.95 42.95
CA THR A 4 105.32 27.98 43.12
C THR A 4 104.70 28.21 44.53
N CYS A 5 103.61 27.63 45.06
CA CYS A 5 102.65 26.56 44.68
C CYS A 5 101.25 26.95 45.28
N GLY A 6 100.25 26.11 45.63
CA GLY A 6 100.04 24.66 45.50
C GLY A 6 98.97 24.06 46.44
N THR A 7 97.93 23.43 45.89
CA THR A 7 97.04 22.37 46.48
C THR A 7 96.12 22.65 47.69
N CYS A 8 94.98 21.92 47.69
CA CYS A 8 93.99 21.70 48.77
C CYS A 8 93.09 22.91 49.18
N LEU A 9 91.83 22.73 49.63
CA LEU A 9 91.03 21.51 49.84
C LEU A 9 89.56 21.68 49.38
N ARG A 10 88.81 20.57 49.35
CA ARG A 10 87.45 20.41 48.78
C ARG A 10 86.32 21.10 49.59
N ALA A 11 85.30 21.53 48.84
CA ALA A 11 83.86 21.38 49.11
C ALA A 11 83.26 21.86 50.45
N ALA A 12 82.71 23.08 50.46
CA ALA A 12 81.60 23.49 51.32
C ALA A 12 80.85 24.73 50.77
N LEU A 13 79.96 24.58 49.78
CA LEU A 13 79.03 25.64 49.33
C LEU A 13 77.91 25.12 48.37
N LEU A 14 77.16 24.09 48.78
CA LEU A 14 76.02 23.54 48.03
C LEU A 14 74.80 23.21 48.92
N LEU A 15 74.47 24.11 49.86
CA LEU A 15 73.26 24.08 50.68
C LEU A 15 72.78 25.52 50.94
N GLY A 16 71.67 25.93 50.33
CA GLY A 16 71.14 27.31 50.48
C GLY A 16 70.44 27.86 49.25
N GLY A 17 69.44 27.14 48.72
CA GLY A 17 68.74 27.52 47.47
C GLY A 17 67.43 26.76 47.33
N CYS A 18 66.49 26.97 48.25
CA CYS A 18 65.30 26.15 48.38
C CYS A 18 64.34 26.30 47.18
N LEU A 19 64.14 25.20 46.46
CA LEU A 19 62.81 24.65 46.20
C LEU A 19 61.71 25.64 45.81
N PHE A 20 61.92 26.39 44.72
CA PHE A 20 60.81 26.72 43.82
C PHE A 20 60.45 25.48 42.99
N LEU A 21 60.11 24.38 43.70
CA LEU A 21 59.23 23.38 43.14
C LEU A 21 57.92 24.11 42.89
N SER A 22 57.57 24.29 41.63
CA SER A 22 56.24 24.72 41.23
C SER A 22 55.25 23.62 41.65
N ALA A 23 54.76 23.75 42.88
CA ALA A 23 53.52 23.15 43.32
C ALA A 23 52.39 23.78 42.49
N ALA A 24 52.30 23.37 41.23
CA ALA A 24 51.10 23.45 40.44
C ALA A 24 50.04 22.68 41.22
N SER A 25 49.27 23.41 42.01
CA SER A 25 48.18 22.86 42.77
C SER A 25 47.28 22.12 41.79
N ARG A 26 47.00 20.85 42.08
CA ARG A 26 45.94 20.11 41.39
C ARG A 26 44.61 20.74 41.81
N ALA A 27 44.29 21.90 41.23
CA ALA A 27 42.96 22.48 41.27
C ALA A 27 42.01 21.38 40.77
N GLY A 28 41.20 20.84 41.68
CA GLY A 28 40.75 19.47 41.59
C GLY A 28 40.09 19.12 40.27
N LYS A 29 40.65 18.17 39.53
CA LYS A 29 39.92 17.55 38.42
C LYS A 29 38.77 16.76 39.04
N ILE A 30 37.55 17.22 38.80
CA ILE A 30 36.34 16.60 39.33
C ILE A 30 36.24 15.20 38.73
N SER A 31 36.21 14.18 39.58
CA SER A 31 36.08 12.79 39.14
C SER A 31 34.68 12.54 38.57
N PRO A 32 34.54 11.62 37.59
CA PRO A 32 33.23 11.23 37.07
C PRO A 32 32.36 10.57 38.16
N PRO A 33 31.02 10.55 37.98
CA PRO A 33 30.13 9.71 38.78
C PRO A 33 30.54 8.24 38.70
N ARG A 34 30.30 7.49 39.78
CA ARG A 34 30.73 6.09 39.92
C ARG A 34 29.53 5.14 40.00
N ASN A 35 29.77 3.84 39.82
CA ASN A 35 28.77 2.78 40.02
C ASN A 35 27.44 3.04 39.30
N LEU A 36 27.48 3.46 38.03
CA LEU A 36 26.29 3.71 37.23
C LEU A 36 25.47 2.42 37.07
N SER A 37 24.32 2.38 37.74
CA SER A 37 23.35 1.31 37.66
C SER A 37 22.16 1.78 36.84
N LEU A 38 21.68 0.91 35.95
CA LEU A 38 20.52 1.18 35.11
C LEU A 38 19.49 0.07 35.32
N THR A 39 18.30 0.50 35.69
CA THR A 39 17.09 -0.32 35.93
C THR A 39 15.95 0.25 35.08
N TRP A 40 14.88 -0.52 34.89
CA TRP A 40 13.70 -0.07 34.14
C TRP A 40 12.46 -0.18 35.04
N LEU A 41 11.64 0.87 35.07
CA LEU A 41 10.37 0.90 35.81
C LEU A 41 9.21 0.43 34.91
N SER A 42 9.29 0.78 33.63
CA SER A 42 8.51 0.27 32.50
C SER A 42 9.41 0.24 31.26
N GLU A 43 8.96 -0.30 30.13
CA GLU A 43 9.76 -0.47 28.91
C GLU A 43 10.28 0.83 28.27
N PHE A 44 9.78 1.98 28.75
CA PHE A 44 10.13 3.33 28.33
C PHE A 44 10.66 4.21 29.47
N GLU A 45 10.78 3.70 30.70
CA GLU A 45 11.17 4.48 31.88
C GLU A 45 12.48 3.95 32.48
N PRO A 46 13.63 4.30 31.89
CA PRO A 46 14.94 4.00 32.45
C PRO A 46 15.16 4.79 33.75
N HIS A 47 15.34 4.06 34.86
CA HIS A 47 15.79 4.61 36.13
C HIS A 47 17.31 4.38 36.26
N LEU A 48 18.06 5.47 36.16
CA LEU A 48 19.52 5.53 36.25
C LEU A 48 19.93 6.04 37.64
N SER A 49 20.89 5.38 38.29
CA SER A 49 21.45 5.81 39.57
C SER A 49 22.97 5.72 39.58
N TRP A 50 23.62 6.53 40.42
CA TRP A 50 25.08 6.58 40.54
C TRP A 50 25.52 6.91 41.97
N ALA A 51 26.78 6.61 42.26
CA ALA A 51 27.47 7.06 43.47
C ALA A 51 28.24 8.37 43.19
N PRO A 52 28.27 9.33 44.12
CA PRO A 52 29.07 10.55 43.99
C PRO A 52 30.58 10.30 43.78
N PRO A 53 31.29 11.30 43.24
CA PRO A 53 32.75 11.37 43.30
C PRO A 53 33.29 11.21 44.73
N GLU A 54 34.49 10.64 44.88
CA GLU A 54 35.11 10.41 46.20
C GLU A 54 35.36 11.69 47.01
N HIS A 55 35.61 12.77 46.29
CA HIS A 55 35.87 14.10 46.85
C HIS A 55 34.71 15.01 46.46
N SER A 56 33.49 14.60 46.85
CA SER A 56 32.26 15.38 46.60
C SER A 56 32.41 16.76 47.24
N MET A 57 32.52 17.79 46.42
CA MET A 57 32.50 19.18 46.90
C MET A 57 31.05 19.58 47.22
N GLU A 58 30.90 20.64 48.01
CA GLU A 58 29.59 21.24 48.26
C GLU A 58 29.06 21.92 46.97
N ASP A 59 27.74 21.87 46.80
CA ASP A 59 26.98 22.36 45.61
C ASP A 59 27.52 21.86 44.24
N CYS A 60 27.57 20.53 44.09
CA CYS A 60 27.67 19.85 42.81
C CYS A 60 26.28 19.45 42.28
N GLU A 61 26.08 19.56 40.96
CA GLU A 61 24.93 19.03 40.22
C GLU A 61 25.39 17.95 39.22
N TYR A 62 24.43 17.28 38.56
CA TYR A 62 24.72 16.27 37.53
C TYR A 62 23.96 16.57 36.23
N ARG A 63 24.67 16.57 35.10
CA ARG A 63 24.06 16.60 33.76
C ARG A 63 23.88 15.17 33.28
N VAL A 64 22.63 14.77 33.03
CA VAL A 64 22.29 13.49 32.39
C VAL A 64 22.01 13.74 30.91
N ARG A 65 22.77 13.08 30.04
CA ARG A 65 22.60 13.12 28.58
C ARG A 65 21.95 11.83 28.10
N PHE A 66 20.93 11.96 27.26
CA PHE A 66 20.20 10.85 26.65
C PHE A 66 19.76 11.22 25.23
N HIS A 67 20.15 10.40 24.24
CA HIS A 67 20.09 10.77 22.81
C HIS A 67 20.69 12.17 22.55
N SER A 68 19.87 13.13 22.09
CA SER A 68 20.23 14.54 21.84
C SER A 68 19.78 15.50 22.95
N ARG A 69 19.32 15.00 24.10
CA ARG A 69 18.83 15.80 25.23
C ARG A 69 19.82 15.78 26.39
N GLU A 70 19.83 16.89 27.14
CA GLU A 70 20.55 17.05 28.40
C GLU A 70 19.58 17.60 29.46
N VAL A 71 19.64 17.07 30.68
CA VAL A 71 18.87 17.54 31.84
C VAL A 71 19.79 17.60 33.05
N THR A 72 19.75 18.70 33.80
CA THR A 72 20.50 18.85 35.05
C THR A 72 19.65 18.42 36.24
N VAL A 73 20.24 17.65 37.17
CA VAL A 73 19.60 17.18 38.41
C VAL A 73 20.52 17.36 39.61
N LYS A 74 19.95 17.67 40.79
CA LYS A 74 20.68 17.70 42.07
C LYS A 74 20.67 16.34 42.81
N THR A 75 19.93 15.35 42.30
CA THR A 75 19.83 13.99 42.85
C THR A 75 20.86 13.04 42.24
N ASN A 76 21.26 12.00 42.98
CA ASN A 76 22.11 10.91 42.47
C ASN A 76 21.33 9.86 41.62
N THR A 77 20.16 10.25 41.14
CA THR A 77 19.20 9.43 40.40
C THR A 77 18.47 10.26 39.35
N TRP A 78 18.07 9.61 38.27
CA TRP A 78 17.27 10.18 37.18
C TRP A 78 16.31 9.14 36.61
N THR A 79 15.12 9.60 36.24
CA THR A 79 14.14 8.85 35.45
C THR A 79 13.46 9.79 34.48
N SER A 80 13.05 9.28 33.31
CA SER A 80 12.32 10.04 32.30
C SER A 80 11.59 9.11 31.34
N TRP A 81 10.64 9.65 30.58
CA TRP A 81 10.00 8.89 29.49
C TRP A 81 10.88 8.93 28.23
N VAL A 82 11.41 7.78 27.84
CA VAL A 82 12.40 7.62 26.76
C VAL A 82 11.97 6.54 25.76
N VAL A 83 12.14 6.83 24.48
CA VAL A 83 11.92 5.90 23.37
C VAL A 83 13.29 5.60 22.77
N MET A 84 13.72 4.35 22.81
CA MET A 84 15.08 3.93 22.43
C MET A 84 15.34 4.01 20.92
N ASP A 85 14.29 3.96 20.09
CA ASP A 85 14.32 3.82 18.62
C ASP A 85 15.20 2.66 18.14
N ARG A 86 14.58 1.53 17.76
CA ARG A 86 15.27 0.27 17.39
C ARG A 86 16.12 -0.37 18.51
N GLY A 87 16.08 0.17 19.73
CA GLY A 87 16.71 -0.44 20.91
C GLY A 87 18.10 0.10 21.28
N PHE A 88 18.49 1.30 20.80
CA PHE A 88 19.73 1.95 21.20
C PHE A 88 19.52 3.23 22.02
N LEU A 89 19.72 3.13 23.33
CA LEU A 89 19.67 4.26 24.25
C LEU A 89 21.08 4.61 24.76
N PRO A 90 21.74 5.63 24.21
CA PRO A 90 22.97 6.17 24.78
C PRO A 90 22.66 6.99 26.04
N LEU A 91 23.38 6.73 27.12
CA LEU A 91 23.26 7.45 28.39
C LEU A 91 24.64 7.85 28.90
N SER A 92 24.77 9.08 29.40
CA SER A 92 25.92 9.45 30.22
C SER A 92 25.57 10.46 31.31
N VAL A 93 26.33 10.45 32.40
CA VAL A 93 26.22 11.37 33.52
C VAL A 93 27.55 12.09 33.72
N THR A 94 27.51 13.41 33.78
CA THR A 94 28.65 14.28 34.10
C THR A 94 28.37 15.00 35.41
N THR A 95 29.30 14.97 36.36
CA THR A 95 29.24 15.85 37.55
C THR A 95 29.64 17.26 37.13
N GLU A 96 28.94 18.29 37.60
CA GLU A 96 29.35 19.68 37.48
C GLU A 96 29.37 20.33 38.86
N CYS A 97 30.52 20.88 39.26
CA CYS A 97 30.64 21.62 40.52
C CYS A 97 31.22 23.00 40.22
N ASN A 98 30.59 24.07 40.71
CA ASN A 98 31.05 25.45 40.48
C ASN A 98 31.31 25.78 38.98
N GLY A 99 30.42 25.31 38.09
CA GLY A 99 30.52 25.51 36.64
C GLY A 99 31.66 24.74 35.94
N ARG A 100 32.24 23.73 36.59
CA ARG A 100 33.28 22.87 36.02
C ARG A 100 32.77 21.44 35.86
N PRO A 101 32.73 20.88 34.63
CA PRO A 101 32.32 19.49 34.41
C PRO A 101 33.44 18.49 34.69
N SER A 102 33.06 17.27 35.07
CA SER A 102 33.90 16.07 35.04
C SER A 102 33.98 15.47 33.63
N GLU A 103 34.76 14.40 33.48
CA GLU A 103 34.55 13.46 32.37
C GLU A 103 33.13 12.82 32.48
N PRO A 104 32.48 12.46 31.36
CA PRO A 104 31.22 11.74 31.38
C PRO A 104 31.41 10.26 31.75
N ALA A 105 30.61 9.74 32.67
CA ALA A 105 30.43 8.31 32.86
C ALA A 105 29.30 7.80 31.97
N ALA A 106 29.56 6.81 31.10
CA ALA A 106 28.60 6.31 30.11
C ALA A 106 27.97 4.96 30.49
N ARG A 107 26.71 4.73 30.07
CA ARG A 107 25.94 3.50 30.35
C ARG A 107 24.90 3.21 29.24
N ASP A 108 25.38 3.00 28.02
CA ASP A 108 24.54 2.65 26.86
C ASP A 108 23.70 1.37 27.07
N VAL A 109 22.50 1.35 26.50
CA VAL A 109 21.70 0.14 26.23
C VAL A 109 21.74 -0.14 24.73
N ARG A 110 22.04 -1.38 24.34
CA ARG A 110 22.14 -1.84 22.96
C ARG A 110 21.44 -3.19 22.81
N ASN A 111 20.15 -3.14 22.51
CA ASN A 111 19.36 -4.33 22.14
C ASN A 111 19.49 -4.57 20.61
N PRO A 112 19.36 -5.82 20.14
CA PRO A 112 19.31 -6.13 18.71
C PRO A 112 18.06 -5.53 18.05
N GLU A 113 18.14 -5.25 16.74
CA GLU A 113 16.98 -4.78 15.96
C GLU A 113 16.02 -5.96 15.72
N LEU A 114 14.85 -5.93 16.37
CA LEU A 114 13.87 -7.01 16.30
C LEU A 114 12.93 -6.89 15.09
N VAL A 115 12.81 -5.70 14.50
CA VAL A 115 11.90 -5.39 13.39
C VAL A 115 12.46 -4.34 12.44
N LYS A 116 12.13 -4.49 11.15
CA LYS A 116 12.55 -3.62 10.04
C LYS A 116 11.34 -3.01 9.33
N SER A 117 11.62 -1.99 8.51
CA SER A 117 10.65 -1.32 7.62
C SER A 117 9.32 -0.85 8.25
N TRP A 118 9.28 -0.62 9.57
CA TRP A 118 8.03 -0.40 10.29
C TRP A 118 7.28 0.86 9.82
N ARG A 119 5.95 0.75 9.75
CA ARG A 119 5.02 1.84 9.42
C ARG A 119 3.77 1.73 10.30
N CYS A 120 3.10 2.85 10.52
CA CYS A 120 1.76 2.90 11.09
C CYS A 120 0.99 4.03 10.40
N TYR A 121 -0.24 3.75 9.99
CA TYR A 121 -1.10 4.69 9.25
C TYR A 121 -2.58 4.49 9.58
N ILE A 122 -3.37 5.55 9.45
CA ILE A 122 -4.83 5.51 9.64
C ILE A 122 -5.49 4.89 8.40
N ARG A 123 -6.50 4.03 8.61
CA ARG A 123 -7.33 3.40 7.57
C ARG A 123 -8.78 3.88 7.60
N SER A 124 -9.33 4.10 8.80
CA SER A 124 -10.60 4.79 9.04
C SER A 124 -10.51 5.65 10.30
N ARG A 125 -11.50 6.52 10.53
CA ARG A 125 -11.62 7.44 11.68
C ARG A 125 -11.30 6.76 13.04
N ASP A 126 -11.69 5.50 13.17
CA ASP A 126 -11.54 4.65 14.36
C ASP A 126 -10.39 3.61 14.27
N ARG A 127 -9.76 3.41 13.10
CA ARG A 127 -8.79 2.31 12.89
C ARG A 127 -7.49 2.77 12.24
N SER A 128 -6.40 2.32 12.85
CA SER A 128 -5.06 2.36 12.30
C SER A 128 -4.55 0.95 12.04
N TYR A 129 -3.52 0.87 11.19
CA TYR A 129 -2.79 -0.37 10.95
C TYR A 129 -1.29 -0.08 11.02
N CYS A 130 -0.58 -0.90 11.80
CA CYS A 130 0.87 -0.93 11.82
C CYS A 130 1.37 -2.16 11.08
N SER A 131 2.47 -2.05 10.32
CA SER A 131 3.15 -3.18 9.70
C SER A 131 4.67 -3.09 9.85
N TRP A 132 5.33 -4.24 9.80
CA TRP A 132 6.78 -4.38 9.95
C TRP A 132 7.28 -5.71 9.37
N GLU A 133 8.55 -5.73 8.98
CA GLU A 133 9.30 -6.95 8.68
C GLU A 133 9.89 -7.50 9.99
N PRO A 134 9.77 -8.80 10.31
CA PRO A 134 10.46 -9.39 11.46
C PRO A 134 11.96 -9.55 11.20
N ALA A 135 12.81 -9.36 12.20
CA ALA A 135 14.21 -9.75 12.09
C ALA A 135 14.38 -11.29 12.13
N ALA A 136 15.40 -11.81 11.46
CA ALA A 136 15.61 -13.25 11.28
C ALA A 136 15.92 -13.99 12.59
N ASP A 137 16.51 -13.28 13.56
CA ASP A 137 16.81 -13.66 14.94
C ASP A 137 15.66 -13.33 15.91
N ALA A 138 14.56 -12.76 15.43
CA ALA A 138 13.37 -12.42 16.22
C ALA A 138 12.03 -12.90 15.59
N PRO A 139 11.92 -14.11 15.00
CA PRO A 139 10.74 -14.54 14.25
C PRO A 139 9.48 -14.79 15.11
N HIS A 140 9.57 -14.71 16.43
CA HIS A 140 8.43 -14.76 17.36
C HIS A 140 8.32 -13.52 18.25
N ALA A 141 8.89 -12.40 17.80
CA ALA A 141 8.72 -11.12 18.47
C ALA A 141 7.24 -10.70 18.53
N ARG A 142 6.81 -10.20 19.70
CA ARG A 142 5.44 -9.76 19.96
C ARG A 142 5.34 -8.24 19.91
N PHE A 143 4.21 -7.74 19.43
CA PHE A 143 3.91 -6.32 19.31
C PHE A 143 2.99 -5.89 20.45
N TYR A 144 3.42 -4.88 21.19
CA TYR A 144 2.62 -4.19 22.19
C TYR A 144 2.58 -2.69 21.91
N TYR A 145 1.51 -2.03 22.36
CA TYR A 145 1.36 -0.60 22.19
C TYR A 145 0.59 0.05 23.34
N ARG A 146 0.81 1.34 23.53
CA ARG A 146 -0.08 2.23 24.29
C ARG A 146 -0.42 3.46 23.45
N LEU A 147 -1.54 4.09 23.76
CA LEU A 147 -2.07 5.25 23.03
C LEU A 147 -2.08 6.47 23.95
N GLN A 148 -1.86 7.64 23.37
CA GLN A 148 -1.97 8.93 24.05
C GLN A 148 -2.69 9.92 23.12
N LYS A 149 -3.85 10.45 23.54
CA LYS A 149 -4.54 11.52 22.80
C LYS A 149 -3.69 12.80 22.78
N GLN A 150 -3.55 13.44 21.62
CA GLN A 150 -2.96 14.78 21.51
C GLN A 150 -4.08 15.83 21.37
N GLY A 151 -3.91 17.01 21.99
CA GLY A 151 -4.91 18.09 21.97
C GLY A 151 -5.05 18.76 23.34
N PRO A 152 -5.95 19.75 23.50
CA PRO A 152 -6.18 20.41 24.80
C PRO A 152 -6.70 19.44 25.87
N ASP A 153 -7.45 18.40 25.47
CA ASP A 153 -7.92 17.34 26.36
C ASP A 153 -6.82 16.33 26.76
N SER A 154 -5.54 16.57 26.45
CA SER A 154 -4.45 15.67 26.85
C SER A 154 -4.18 15.80 28.34
N GLY A 155 -5.08 15.24 29.15
CA GLY A 155 -4.94 15.14 30.60
C GLY A 155 -3.60 14.48 30.97
N ALA A 156 -2.98 14.97 32.05
CA ALA A 156 -1.71 14.46 32.54
C ALA A 156 -1.88 13.06 33.14
N GLY A 157 -1.87 12.04 32.27
CA GLY A 157 -2.07 10.65 32.65
C GLY A 157 -3.26 9.99 31.95
N ASP A 158 -3.33 10.06 30.61
CA ASP A 158 -4.07 9.08 29.80
C ASP A 158 -3.35 7.71 29.92
N SER A 159 -3.57 7.05 31.06
CA SER A 159 -2.76 5.95 31.60
C SER A 159 -3.11 4.60 30.97
N SER A 160 -3.26 4.58 29.65
CA SER A 160 -3.51 3.34 28.91
C SER A 160 -2.36 2.36 29.15
N SER A 161 -2.69 1.24 29.80
CA SER A 161 -1.75 0.15 30.05
C SER A 161 -1.27 -0.44 28.71
N LEU A 162 -0.07 -1.00 28.73
CA LEU A 162 0.55 -1.61 27.55
C LEU A 162 -0.31 -2.79 27.06
N ARG A 163 -0.86 -2.70 25.85
CA ARG A 163 -1.74 -3.71 25.24
C ARG A 163 -0.97 -4.55 24.23
N GLU A 164 -1.11 -5.88 24.26
CA GLU A 164 -0.62 -6.72 23.15
C GLU A 164 -1.50 -6.51 21.91
N CYS A 165 -0.97 -6.77 20.71
CA CYS A 165 -1.78 -6.82 19.50
C CYS A 165 -2.84 -7.93 19.58
N GLY A 166 -4.13 -7.56 19.54
CA GLY A 166 -5.23 -8.53 19.52
C GLY A 166 -5.35 -9.30 18.20
N THR A 167 -5.09 -8.63 17.07
CA THR A 167 -5.26 -9.19 15.72
C THR A 167 -4.00 -8.99 14.89
N TYR A 168 -3.09 -9.96 14.95
CA TYR A 168 -1.95 -10.04 14.04
C TYR A 168 -2.42 -10.38 12.63
N ARG A 169 -1.85 -9.71 11.63
CA ARG A 169 -1.96 -10.05 10.20
C ARG A 169 -0.59 -10.55 9.72
N TYR A 170 -0.60 -11.57 8.88
CA TYR A 170 0.57 -12.14 8.22
C TYR A 170 0.35 -12.07 6.71
N HIS A 171 1.38 -11.67 5.98
CA HIS A 171 1.37 -11.55 4.51
C HIS A 171 2.39 -12.52 3.89
N ASP A 172 2.18 -12.89 2.63
CA ASP A 172 2.98 -13.91 1.93
C ASP A 172 4.45 -13.48 1.67
N ASP A 173 4.74 -12.18 1.75
CA ASP A 173 6.09 -11.60 1.70
C ASP A 173 6.85 -11.71 3.04
N GLY A 174 6.21 -12.25 4.09
CA GLY A 174 6.74 -12.31 5.45
C GLY A 174 6.47 -11.06 6.30
N THR A 175 5.86 -10.01 5.73
CA THR A 175 5.45 -8.82 6.47
C THR A 175 4.39 -9.18 7.50
N ARG A 176 4.48 -8.55 8.67
CA ARG A 176 3.52 -8.64 9.76
C ARG A 176 2.80 -7.32 9.94
N GLY A 177 1.65 -7.36 10.61
CA GLY A 177 1.05 -6.14 11.10
C GLY A 177 0.02 -6.35 12.20
N CYS A 178 -0.44 -5.24 12.75
CA CYS A 178 -1.43 -5.17 13.81
C CYS A 178 -2.55 -4.21 13.41
N GLU A 179 -3.80 -4.63 13.60
CA GLU A 179 -4.97 -3.76 13.51
C GLU A 179 -5.23 -3.09 14.88
N ILE A 180 -5.44 -1.77 14.89
CA ILE A 180 -5.44 -0.94 16.11
C ILE A 180 -6.69 -0.05 16.12
N GLU A 181 -7.45 -0.12 17.20
CA GLU A 181 -8.69 0.64 17.44
C GLU A 181 -8.39 2.08 17.90
N ALA A 182 -7.72 2.86 17.03
CA ALA A 182 -7.52 4.30 17.18
C ALA A 182 -7.19 4.97 15.83
N GLY A 183 -7.57 6.25 15.70
CA GLY A 183 -7.23 7.11 14.56
C GLY A 183 -6.55 8.43 14.98
N ASP A 184 -7.01 9.53 14.38
CA ASP A 184 -6.63 10.91 14.77
C ASP A 184 -7.26 11.24 16.15
N PRO A 185 -6.59 11.95 17.09
CA PRO A 185 -5.22 12.50 17.09
C PRO A 185 -4.23 11.70 17.94
N TYR A 186 -4.32 10.37 17.91
CA TYR A 186 -3.50 9.55 18.80
C TYR A 186 -2.03 9.50 18.40
N ARG A 187 -1.17 9.61 19.42
CA ARG A 187 0.22 9.18 19.39
C ARG A 187 0.27 7.73 19.87
N ILE A 188 0.96 6.87 19.13
CA ILE A 188 1.23 5.50 19.52
C ILE A 188 2.66 5.39 20.02
N TYR A 189 2.83 4.72 21.16
CA TYR A 189 4.11 4.24 21.67
C TYR A 189 4.10 2.72 21.54
N ILE A 190 5.13 2.16 20.92
CA ILE A 190 5.20 0.73 20.57
C ILE A 190 6.35 0.09 21.34
N VAL A 191 6.11 -1.10 21.88
CA VAL A 191 7.15 -2.02 22.34
C VAL A 191 7.10 -3.24 21.43
N VAL A 192 8.24 -3.63 20.87
CA VAL A 192 8.41 -4.99 20.34
C VAL A 192 9.32 -5.74 21.30
N ASN A 193 8.90 -6.89 21.82
CA ASN A 193 9.74 -7.75 22.66
C ASN A 193 10.03 -9.09 22.01
N ALA A 194 11.13 -9.71 22.40
CA ALA A 194 11.53 -11.07 22.00
C ALA A 194 12.41 -11.70 23.09
N THR A 195 12.53 -13.02 23.07
CA THR A 195 13.50 -13.74 23.89
C THR A 195 14.67 -14.17 23.01
N GLN A 196 15.89 -13.75 23.34
CA GLN A 196 17.12 -14.20 22.68
C GLN A 196 18.11 -14.72 23.71
N ASN A 197 18.67 -15.91 23.46
CA ASN A 197 19.66 -16.56 24.35
C ASN A 197 19.22 -16.65 25.82
N GLY A 198 17.91 -16.80 26.08
CA GLY A 198 17.31 -16.84 27.42
C GLY A 198 17.01 -15.47 28.05
N SER A 199 17.48 -14.38 27.46
CA SER A 199 17.22 -13.00 27.92
C SER A 199 16.03 -12.37 27.18
N SER A 200 15.23 -11.59 27.90
CA SER A 200 14.23 -10.71 27.27
C SER A 200 14.93 -9.47 26.69
N VAL A 201 14.67 -9.17 25.42
CA VAL A 201 15.15 -7.99 24.69
C VAL A 201 13.98 -7.26 24.06
N TRP A 202 14.04 -5.93 23.97
CA TRP A 202 12.96 -5.14 23.39
C TRP A 202 13.46 -3.93 22.60
N ASN A 203 12.62 -3.46 21.68
CA ASN A 203 12.79 -2.19 20.97
C ASN A 203 11.57 -1.32 21.27
N THR A 204 11.77 0.00 21.39
CA THR A 204 10.67 0.95 21.57
C THR A 204 10.63 1.99 20.45
N PHE A 205 9.42 2.35 20.01
CA PHE A 205 9.16 3.28 18.90
C PHE A 205 8.03 4.25 19.24
N GLN A 206 7.89 5.33 18.44
CA GLN A 206 6.83 6.32 18.58
C GLN A 206 6.36 6.81 17.18
N LYS A 207 5.05 6.86 16.94
CA LYS A 207 4.46 7.53 15.75
C LYS A 207 3.33 8.46 16.19
N ALA A 208 3.13 9.57 15.49
CA ALA A 208 1.84 10.27 15.49
C ALA A 208 0.99 9.69 14.35
N LEU A 209 -0.12 9.02 14.67
CA LEU A 209 -0.90 8.26 13.67
C LEU A 209 -1.45 9.17 12.57
N PHE A 210 -1.82 10.41 12.91
CA PHE A 210 -2.33 11.43 11.99
C PHE A 210 -1.37 11.84 10.85
N THR A 211 -0.09 11.41 10.88
CA THR A 211 0.92 11.79 9.89
C THR A 211 0.90 10.96 8.60
N GLU A 212 0.18 9.84 8.57
CA GLU A 212 0.09 8.97 7.40
C GLU A 212 -1.31 8.34 7.32
N VAL A 213 -2.02 8.55 6.21
CA VAL A 213 -3.35 7.97 5.96
C VAL A 213 -3.34 7.10 4.71
N ARG A 214 -3.97 5.93 4.78
CA ARG A 214 -4.14 5.00 3.65
C ARG A 214 -5.55 4.36 3.73
N PRO A 215 -6.60 5.11 3.37
CA PRO A 215 -7.96 4.58 3.30
C PRO A 215 -8.09 3.46 2.25
N ALA A 216 -9.23 2.77 2.29
CA ALA A 216 -9.64 1.88 1.19
C ALA A 216 -9.85 2.66 -0.13
N ALA A 217 -9.95 1.93 -1.24
CA ALA A 217 -10.38 2.51 -2.51
C ALA A 217 -11.79 3.13 -2.37
N LEU A 218 -12.10 4.14 -3.19
CA LEU A 218 -13.37 4.86 -3.09
C LEU A 218 -14.55 3.99 -3.53
N ASN A 219 -15.61 4.00 -2.71
CA ASN A 219 -16.95 3.61 -3.12
C ASN A 219 -17.55 4.75 -3.95
N TRP A 220 -17.89 4.44 -5.20
CA TRP A 220 -18.32 5.41 -6.20
C TRP A 220 -19.37 4.80 -7.14
N THR A 221 -20.11 5.65 -7.85
CA THR A 221 -21.18 5.25 -8.77
C THR A 221 -21.21 6.16 -9.99
N VAL A 222 -21.48 5.59 -11.16
CA VAL A 222 -21.70 6.34 -12.40
C VAL A 222 -23.10 6.09 -12.97
N HIS A 223 -23.82 7.17 -13.26
CA HIS A 223 -25.07 7.13 -14.02
C HIS A 223 -24.83 7.71 -15.42
N LYS A 224 -24.82 6.83 -16.43
CA LYS A 224 -24.73 7.18 -17.85
C LYS A 224 -26.07 7.76 -18.33
N THR A 225 -26.02 8.95 -18.92
CA THR A 225 -27.14 9.60 -19.62
C THR A 225 -26.77 9.86 -21.08
N GLN A 226 -27.68 10.49 -21.86
CA GLN A 226 -27.41 10.79 -23.27
C GLN A 226 -26.13 11.63 -23.46
N ASP A 227 -25.95 12.73 -22.72
CA ASP A 227 -24.84 13.67 -22.95
C ASP A 227 -23.82 13.72 -21.80
N TRP A 228 -24.07 13.02 -20.68
CA TRP A 228 -23.28 13.11 -19.44
C TRP A 228 -23.11 11.77 -18.73
N PHE A 229 -21.93 11.57 -18.13
CA PHE A 229 -21.77 10.69 -16.98
C PHE A 229 -21.91 11.52 -15.71
N HIS A 230 -22.86 11.14 -14.86
CA HIS A 230 -23.00 11.69 -13.50
C HIS A 230 -22.23 10.77 -12.56
N ILE A 231 -21.13 11.26 -12.01
CA ILE A 231 -20.18 10.50 -11.18
C ILE A 231 -20.31 11.01 -9.74
N SER A 232 -20.49 10.12 -8.77
CA SER A 232 -20.62 10.47 -7.34
C SER A 232 -19.94 9.44 -6.44
N TRP A 233 -19.44 9.87 -5.28
CA TRP A 233 -18.69 9.00 -4.36
C TRP A 233 -18.80 9.47 -2.90
N SER A 234 -18.56 8.55 -1.97
CA SER A 234 -18.40 8.90 -0.55
C SER A 234 -16.96 9.39 -0.28
N PRO A 235 -16.75 10.42 0.56
CA PRO A 235 -15.40 10.74 1.04
C PRO A 235 -14.83 9.57 1.87
N PRO A 236 -13.51 9.35 1.91
CA PRO A 236 -12.92 8.40 2.84
C PRO A 236 -13.15 8.81 4.30
N ASP A 237 -13.77 7.92 5.07
CA ASP A 237 -14.01 8.12 6.51
C ASP A 237 -12.71 8.01 7.32
N VAL A 238 -11.93 9.09 7.28
CA VAL A 238 -10.64 9.25 7.99
C VAL A 238 -10.64 10.58 8.73
N PHE A 239 -11.00 11.64 8.02
CA PHE A 239 -11.25 12.97 8.58
C PHE A 239 -12.70 13.09 9.03
N ASN A 240 -12.99 14.08 9.89
CA ASN A 240 -14.36 14.38 10.29
C ASN A 240 -15.11 15.16 9.17
N GLU A 241 -16.39 15.48 9.38
CA GLU A 241 -17.21 16.19 8.37
C GLU A 241 -16.74 17.63 8.12
N GLU A 242 -16.23 18.32 9.14
CA GLU A 242 -15.67 19.68 9.03
C GLU A 242 -14.35 19.68 8.26
N GLU A 243 -13.55 18.61 8.36
CA GLU A 243 -12.26 18.40 7.69
C GLU A 243 -12.38 17.70 6.33
N ALA A 244 -13.59 17.34 5.87
CA ALA A 244 -13.78 16.59 4.63
C ALA A 244 -13.24 17.31 3.36
N PHE A 245 -13.05 18.64 3.44
CA PHE A 245 -12.41 19.45 2.39
C PHE A 245 -10.90 19.15 2.19
N LEU A 246 -10.24 18.48 3.14
CA LEU A 246 -8.84 18.03 3.00
C LEU A 246 -8.68 16.95 1.92
N TRP A 247 -9.78 16.33 1.48
CA TRP A 247 -9.77 15.38 0.37
C TRP A 247 -9.91 16.08 -0.98
N THR A 248 -8.92 15.87 -1.84
CA THR A 248 -8.98 16.17 -3.27
C THR A 248 -9.08 14.87 -4.05
N TYR A 249 -9.90 14.85 -5.10
CA TYR A 249 -10.21 13.65 -5.86
C TYR A 249 -9.62 13.72 -7.26
N TRP A 250 -9.01 12.63 -7.70
CA TRP A 250 -8.52 12.48 -9.06
C TRP A 250 -9.40 11.50 -9.82
N ILE A 251 -10.08 11.99 -10.86
CA ILE A 251 -10.79 11.16 -11.83
C ILE A 251 -9.84 10.93 -12.99
N ASN A 252 -9.50 9.68 -13.29
CA ASN A 252 -8.70 9.30 -14.44
C ASN A 252 -9.61 8.54 -15.41
N TYR A 253 -9.82 9.10 -16.60
CA TYR A 253 -10.68 8.51 -17.61
C TYR A 253 -9.99 8.44 -18.97
N THR A 254 -10.35 7.42 -19.75
CA THR A 254 -9.95 7.29 -21.16
C THR A 254 -11.17 7.47 -22.04
N GLU A 255 -11.09 8.35 -23.04
CA GLU A 255 -12.13 8.65 -24.04
C GLU A 255 -11.57 8.37 -25.43
N CYS A 256 -12.18 7.45 -26.19
CA CYS A 256 -11.69 7.06 -27.54
C CYS A 256 -10.20 6.62 -27.57
N GLY A 257 -9.64 6.20 -26.44
CA GLY A 257 -8.23 5.83 -26.28
C GLY A 257 -7.32 6.95 -25.72
N ASN A 258 -7.78 8.20 -25.70
CA ASN A 258 -7.06 9.33 -25.09
C ASN A 258 -7.32 9.38 -23.58
N THR A 259 -6.27 9.39 -22.75
CA THR A 259 -6.41 9.36 -21.29
C THR A 259 -6.21 10.75 -20.68
N THR A 260 -7.19 11.17 -19.88
CA THR A 260 -7.28 12.47 -19.22
C THR A 260 -7.40 12.29 -17.71
N LYS A 261 -6.67 13.12 -16.94
CA LYS A 261 -6.77 13.21 -15.49
C LYS A 261 -7.43 14.54 -15.11
N LEU A 262 -8.51 14.49 -14.33
CA LEU A 262 -9.17 15.65 -13.74
C LEU A 262 -8.90 15.69 -12.23
N GLU A 263 -8.93 16.89 -11.66
CA GLU A 263 -8.84 17.15 -10.23
C GLU A 263 -10.12 17.86 -9.77
N VAL A 264 -10.72 17.38 -8.67
CA VAL A 264 -12.04 17.79 -8.19
C VAL A 264 -12.06 17.80 -6.67
N HIS A 265 -12.57 18.87 -6.04
CA HIS A 265 -12.66 18.97 -4.56
C HIS A 265 -14.08 18.70 -4.01
N GLN A 266 -15.05 18.42 -4.89
CA GLN A 266 -16.42 18.01 -4.55
C GLN A 266 -16.57 16.49 -4.66
N THR A 267 -17.54 15.90 -3.96
CA THR A 267 -17.87 14.46 -3.97
C THR A 267 -18.72 14.00 -5.17
N GLN A 268 -18.88 14.87 -6.17
CA GLN A 268 -19.62 14.61 -7.41
C GLN A 268 -18.99 15.36 -8.58
N HIS A 269 -19.14 14.80 -9.79
CA HIS A 269 -18.68 15.41 -11.03
C HIS A 269 -19.60 15.05 -12.21
N ARG A 270 -19.68 15.94 -13.21
CA ARG A 270 -20.41 15.71 -14.46
C ARG A 270 -19.45 15.73 -15.65
N LEU A 271 -19.02 14.55 -16.07
CA LEU A 271 -18.19 14.39 -17.26
C LEU A 271 -19.09 14.42 -18.50
N ARG A 272 -18.78 15.30 -19.46
CA ARG A 272 -19.48 15.32 -20.77
C ARG A 272 -19.12 14.06 -21.56
N ARG A 273 -20.08 13.50 -22.27
CA ARG A 273 -19.94 12.28 -23.05
C ARG A 273 -20.00 12.54 -24.55
N GLU A 274 -19.07 11.96 -25.30
CA GLU A 274 -19.18 11.75 -26.74
C GLU A 274 -19.81 10.35 -26.98
N PRO A 275 -21.05 10.26 -27.53
CA PRO A 275 -21.74 8.99 -27.72
C PRO A 275 -20.98 7.92 -28.52
N ARG A 276 -20.09 8.33 -29.42
CA ARG A 276 -19.29 7.42 -30.27
C ARG A 276 -18.02 6.89 -29.61
N CYS A 277 -17.63 7.40 -28.44
CA CYS A 277 -16.42 6.96 -27.75
C CYS A 277 -16.74 5.89 -26.70
N PRO A 278 -15.96 4.79 -26.63
CA PRO A 278 -15.89 3.99 -25.43
C PRO A 278 -15.14 4.76 -24.33
N TYR A 279 -15.59 4.57 -23.09
CA TYR A 279 -15.00 5.16 -21.89
C TYR A 279 -14.48 4.11 -20.92
N ARG A 280 -13.41 4.45 -20.23
CA ARG A 280 -12.94 3.79 -19.01
C ARG A 280 -12.79 4.84 -17.94
N ILE A 281 -13.26 4.61 -16.72
CA ILE A 281 -13.26 5.61 -15.65
C ILE A 281 -12.81 4.93 -14.34
N ARG A 282 -11.94 5.59 -13.59
CA ARG A 282 -11.54 5.22 -12.22
C ARG A 282 -11.23 6.47 -11.40
N ILE A 283 -11.35 6.37 -10.08
CA ILE A 283 -11.20 7.51 -9.17
C ILE A 283 -10.31 7.16 -7.96
N LYS A 284 -9.61 8.15 -7.40
CA LYS A 284 -8.97 8.04 -6.07
C LYS A 284 -9.03 9.34 -5.28
N ALA A 285 -8.91 9.25 -3.97
CA ALA A 285 -8.75 10.38 -3.07
C ALA A 285 -7.27 10.62 -2.71
N HIS A 286 -6.91 11.88 -2.52
CA HIS A 286 -5.56 12.35 -2.20
C HIS A 286 -5.63 13.52 -1.21
N SER A 287 -4.72 13.54 -0.25
CA SER A 287 -4.52 14.60 0.75
C SER A 287 -3.02 14.73 1.04
N GLU A 288 -2.60 15.82 1.68
CA GLU A 288 -1.20 15.97 2.13
C GLU A 288 -0.73 14.84 3.06
N ARG A 289 -1.66 14.18 3.76
CA ARG A 289 -1.37 13.09 4.70
C ARG A 289 -1.31 11.71 4.03
N GLY A 290 -1.69 11.59 2.75
CA GLY A 290 -1.76 10.33 2.01
C GLY A 290 -2.98 10.19 1.09
N GLU A 291 -3.10 9.02 0.46
CA GLU A 291 -4.04 8.75 -0.64
C GLU A 291 -4.72 7.37 -0.53
N SER A 292 -5.87 7.22 -1.18
CA SER A 292 -6.47 5.91 -1.44
C SER A 292 -5.79 5.21 -2.61
N PRO A 293 -5.90 3.88 -2.73
CA PRO A 293 -5.77 3.20 -4.02
C PRO A 293 -6.73 3.79 -5.06
N TRP A 294 -6.46 3.53 -6.34
CA TRP A 294 -7.47 3.68 -7.38
C TRP A 294 -8.64 2.73 -7.13
N SER A 295 -9.86 3.18 -7.42
CA SER A 295 -11.01 2.31 -7.60
C SER A 295 -10.78 1.30 -8.72
N ASP A 296 -11.61 0.27 -8.75
CA ASP A 296 -11.80 -0.53 -9.96
C ASP A 296 -12.22 0.36 -11.15
N GLU A 297 -11.90 -0.11 -12.36
CA GLU A 297 -12.15 0.58 -13.61
C GLU A 297 -13.54 0.22 -14.15
N GLU A 298 -14.50 1.15 -14.06
CA GLU A 298 -15.77 1.02 -14.78
C GLU A 298 -15.56 1.28 -16.27
N ARG A 299 -16.29 0.53 -17.11
CA ARG A 299 -16.16 0.55 -18.57
C ARG A 299 -17.53 0.77 -19.21
N PHE A 300 -17.57 1.67 -20.18
CA PHE A 300 -18.77 2.00 -20.93
C PHE A 300 -18.47 1.93 -22.41
N ASP A 301 -19.14 1.04 -23.12
CA ASP A 301 -19.04 1.01 -24.57
C ASP A 301 -19.70 2.24 -25.22
N ALA A 302 -19.23 2.54 -26.42
CA ALA A 302 -19.86 3.50 -27.32
C ALA A 302 -21.30 3.08 -27.63
N ASP A 303 -22.17 4.05 -27.90
CA ASP A 303 -23.57 3.74 -28.20
C ASP A 303 -23.71 3.05 -29.56
N PRO A 304 -24.64 2.09 -29.71
CA PRO A 304 -24.90 1.47 -31.01
C PRO A 304 -25.27 2.51 -32.05
N SER A 305 -24.54 2.55 -33.16
CA SER A 305 -24.82 3.53 -34.21
C SER A 305 -26.21 3.29 -34.82
N PRO A 306 -26.89 4.34 -35.32
CA PRO A 306 -28.18 4.18 -36.01
C PRO A 306 -28.12 3.20 -37.19
N ALA A 307 -26.93 3.02 -37.80
CA ALA A 307 -26.70 2.04 -38.85
C ALA A 307 -26.75 0.59 -38.34
N VAL A 308 -26.29 0.31 -37.11
CA VAL A 308 -26.44 -1.02 -36.48
C VAL A 308 -27.91 -1.32 -36.19
N TYR A 309 -28.65 -0.34 -35.67
CA TYR A 309 -30.11 -0.47 -35.49
C TYR A 309 -30.83 -0.71 -36.83
N ALA A 310 -30.50 0.05 -37.88
CA ALA A 310 -31.07 -0.17 -39.22
C ALA A 310 -30.73 -1.56 -39.77
N ALA A 311 -29.49 -2.03 -39.63
CA ALA A 311 -29.04 -3.33 -40.10
C ALA A 311 -29.73 -4.53 -39.41
N VAL A 312 -30.28 -4.35 -38.20
CA VAL A 312 -31.06 -5.38 -37.50
C VAL A 312 -32.57 -5.23 -37.76
N VAL A 313 -33.10 -4.00 -37.66
CA VAL A 313 -34.55 -3.75 -37.73
C VAL A 313 -35.08 -3.86 -39.16
N VAL A 314 -34.33 -3.43 -40.18
CA VAL A 314 -34.80 -3.44 -41.57
C VAL A 314 -34.97 -4.88 -42.10
N PRO A 315 -34.02 -5.82 -41.92
CA PRO A 315 -34.24 -7.23 -42.30
C PRO A 315 -35.38 -7.90 -41.53
N LEU A 316 -35.58 -7.59 -40.24
CA LEU A 316 -36.72 -8.09 -39.46
C LEU A 316 -38.06 -7.60 -40.02
N LEU A 317 -38.16 -6.32 -40.39
CA LEU A 317 -39.36 -5.77 -41.04
C LEU A 317 -39.62 -6.45 -42.40
N PHE A 318 -38.60 -6.63 -43.23
CA PHE A 318 -38.74 -7.35 -44.50
C PHE A 318 -39.15 -8.82 -44.31
N ALA A 319 -38.60 -9.51 -43.31
CA ALA A 319 -38.98 -10.89 -42.98
C ALA A 319 -40.44 -10.99 -42.52
N CYS A 320 -40.90 -10.07 -41.67
CA CYS A 320 -42.31 -9.98 -41.25
C CYS A 320 -43.24 -9.69 -42.42
N VAL A 321 -42.90 -8.74 -43.31
CA VAL A 321 -43.68 -8.43 -44.51
C VAL A 321 -43.71 -9.62 -45.46
N ALA A 322 -42.58 -10.28 -45.71
CA ALA A 322 -42.52 -11.48 -46.56
C ALA A 322 -43.35 -12.64 -45.99
N ALA A 323 -43.30 -12.87 -44.67
CA ALA A 323 -44.13 -13.88 -44.01
C ALA A 323 -45.63 -13.57 -44.12
N LEU A 324 -46.03 -12.29 -43.93
CA LEU A 324 -47.41 -11.85 -44.12
C LEU A 324 -47.88 -12.00 -45.57
N VAL A 325 -47.05 -11.63 -46.55
CA VAL A 325 -47.33 -11.82 -47.98
C VAL A 325 -47.48 -13.31 -48.29
N CYS A 326 -46.56 -14.17 -47.84
CA CYS A 326 -46.66 -15.62 -48.02
C CYS A 326 -47.91 -16.22 -47.35
N ALA A 327 -48.31 -15.72 -46.17
CA ALA A 327 -49.54 -16.14 -45.50
C ALA A 327 -50.80 -15.71 -46.27
N CYS A 328 -50.84 -14.47 -46.77
CA CYS A 328 -51.92 -13.96 -47.60
C CYS A 328 -52.02 -14.70 -48.94
N CYS A 329 -50.90 -14.91 -49.64
CA CYS A 329 -50.86 -15.68 -50.89
C CYS A 329 -51.23 -17.15 -50.69
N ARG A 330 -50.89 -17.77 -49.55
CA ARG A 330 -51.38 -19.11 -49.18
C ARG A 330 -52.88 -19.12 -48.89
N ARG A 331 -53.39 -18.17 -48.11
CA ARG A 331 -54.80 -18.08 -47.72
C ARG A 331 -55.73 -17.72 -48.87
N ASN A 332 -55.23 -16.95 -49.84
CA ASN A 332 -55.99 -16.50 -51.02
C ASN A 332 -55.57 -17.22 -52.31
N LYS A 333 -54.89 -18.37 -52.19
CA LYS A 333 -54.27 -19.12 -53.31
C LYS A 333 -55.27 -19.42 -54.43
N GLU A 334 -56.50 -19.80 -54.08
CA GLU A 334 -57.53 -20.19 -55.05
C GLU A 334 -58.06 -19.01 -55.90
N ASN A 335 -57.87 -17.77 -55.42
CA ASN A 335 -58.24 -16.55 -56.14
C ASN A 335 -57.09 -15.96 -56.97
N LEU A 336 -55.82 -16.16 -56.56
CA LEU A 336 -54.65 -15.70 -57.32
C LEU A 336 -54.15 -16.73 -58.36
N PHE A 337 -54.37 -18.02 -58.12
CA PHE A 337 -54.02 -19.10 -59.04
C PHE A 337 -55.28 -19.87 -59.41
N PRO A 338 -55.97 -19.52 -60.51
CA PRO A 338 -57.09 -20.32 -60.99
C PRO A 338 -56.63 -21.76 -61.21
N LYS A 339 -57.50 -22.73 -60.92
CA LYS A 339 -57.18 -24.16 -61.04
C LYS A 339 -56.75 -24.43 -62.48
N ILE A 340 -55.47 -24.77 -62.66
CA ILE A 340 -54.93 -25.27 -63.92
C ILE A 340 -55.82 -26.45 -64.33
N PRO A 341 -56.45 -26.46 -65.52
CA PRO A 341 -57.25 -27.59 -65.96
C PRO A 341 -56.37 -28.84 -65.94
N GLN A 342 -56.91 -29.95 -65.44
CA GLN A 342 -56.13 -31.18 -65.30
C GLN A 342 -55.45 -31.52 -66.64
N PRO A 343 -54.13 -31.81 -66.65
CA PRO A 343 -53.49 -32.27 -67.86
C PRO A 343 -54.22 -33.54 -68.30
N ARG A 344 -54.71 -33.56 -69.54
CA ARG A 344 -55.27 -34.80 -70.10
C ARG A 344 -54.17 -35.84 -70.11
N ASP A 345 -54.45 -36.99 -69.51
CA ASP A 345 -53.53 -38.11 -69.53
C ASP A 345 -53.57 -38.78 -70.91
N LEU A 346 -52.83 -38.18 -71.83
CA LEU A 346 -52.67 -38.64 -73.21
C LEU A 346 -52.14 -40.08 -73.31
N LEU A 347 -51.61 -40.66 -72.22
CA LEU A 347 -51.16 -42.05 -72.20
C LEU A 347 -52.32 -43.03 -71.97
N SER A 348 -53.31 -42.70 -71.13
CA SER A 348 -54.51 -43.54 -71.00
C SER A 348 -55.45 -43.41 -72.20
N ASP A 349 -55.60 -42.21 -72.79
CA ASP A 349 -56.34 -42.00 -74.05
C ASP A 349 -55.80 -42.86 -75.23
N ILE A 350 -54.52 -43.27 -75.19
CA ILE A 350 -53.88 -44.10 -76.24
C ILE A 350 -54.07 -45.62 -76.01
N VAL A 351 -54.14 -46.07 -74.76
CA VAL A 351 -54.17 -47.51 -74.41
C VAL A 351 -55.52 -48.16 -74.70
N ASP A 352 -56.63 -47.44 -74.52
CA ASP A 352 -57.98 -48.00 -74.71
C ASP A 352 -58.41 -48.11 -76.18
N ASN A 353 -57.69 -47.50 -77.13
CA ASN A 353 -58.11 -47.45 -78.55
C ASN A 353 -57.59 -48.62 -79.41
N ASN A 354 -57.82 -49.86 -78.94
CA ASN A 354 -57.50 -51.06 -79.71
C ASN A 354 -58.54 -51.32 -80.82
N ASN A 355 -58.33 -50.75 -82.03
CA ASN A 355 -58.37 -51.42 -83.35
C ASN A 355 -58.62 -50.46 -84.55
N LYS A 356 -57.55 -49.96 -85.20
CA LYS A 356 -57.26 -50.14 -86.65
C LYS A 356 -56.10 -49.25 -87.15
N SER A 357 -54.94 -49.88 -87.30
CA SER A 357 -53.87 -49.52 -88.27
C SER A 357 -54.49 -49.37 -89.68
N PRO A 358 -54.02 -48.48 -90.60
CA PRO A 358 -52.59 -48.42 -90.98
C PRO A 358 -51.97 -47.08 -91.48
N VAL A 359 -50.66 -47.19 -91.79
CA VAL A 359 -49.82 -46.40 -92.75
C VAL A 359 -48.85 -45.34 -92.17
N CYS A 360 -47.56 -45.56 -92.51
CA CYS A 360 -46.41 -44.64 -92.58
C CYS A 360 -45.74 -44.05 -91.33
N ASN A 361 -44.63 -44.71 -90.96
CA ASN A 361 -43.26 -44.20 -91.16
C ASN A 361 -42.94 -42.74 -90.79
N MET A 362 -42.22 -42.56 -89.66
CA MET A 362 -40.96 -41.81 -89.65
C MET A 362 -40.06 -42.34 -88.51
N TYR A 363 -39.13 -43.24 -88.86
CA TYR A 363 -38.03 -43.64 -87.97
C TYR A 363 -36.78 -42.89 -88.39
N VAL A 364 -36.23 -42.08 -87.48
CA VAL A 364 -34.92 -41.45 -87.60
C VAL A 364 -34.17 -41.71 -86.29
N PRO A 365 -33.09 -42.50 -86.29
CA PRO A 365 -32.32 -42.75 -85.08
C PRO A 365 -31.48 -41.53 -84.72
N ALA A 366 -31.57 -41.09 -83.46
CA ALA A 366 -30.57 -40.23 -82.85
C ALA A 366 -29.45 -41.12 -82.27
N VAL A 367 -28.20 -40.69 -82.41
CA VAL A 367 -26.99 -41.46 -82.06
C VAL A 367 -26.79 -41.51 -80.54
N GLU A 368 -26.26 -42.62 -80.04
CA GLU A 368 -25.79 -42.74 -78.66
C GLU A 368 -24.47 -41.98 -78.48
N GLU A 369 -24.41 -40.99 -77.58
CA GLU A 369 -23.14 -40.47 -77.04
C GLU A 369 -23.12 -40.50 -75.50
N GLU A 370 -22.50 -41.57 -75.02
CA GLU A 370 -21.69 -41.75 -73.80
C GLU A 370 -22.13 -41.16 -72.44
N SER A 371 -22.23 -42.08 -71.47
CA SER A 371 -22.42 -41.77 -70.04
C SER A 371 -21.18 -41.12 -69.41
N CYS A 372 -21.27 -39.84 -69.02
CA CYS A 372 -20.19 -39.17 -68.29
C CYS A 372 -20.07 -39.71 -66.85
N LYS A 373 -19.07 -40.56 -66.62
CA LYS A 373 -18.80 -41.28 -65.37
C LYS A 373 -18.11 -40.39 -64.34
N ILE A 374 -18.88 -39.71 -63.48
CA ILE A 374 -18.34 -38.96 -62.34
C ILE A 374 -17.58 -39.92 -61.42
N THR A 375 -16.28 -39.67 -61.26
CA THR A 375 -15.38 -40.46 -60.41
C THR A 375 -14.99 -39.63 -59.20
N LEU A 376 -15.25 -40.15 -57.99
CA LEU A 376 -14.88 -39.49 -56.74
C LEU A 376 -13.35 -39.49 -56.58
N VAL A 377 -12.76 -38.31 -56.52
CA VAL A 377 -11.35 -38.12 -56.13
C VAL A 377 -11.31 -37.83 -54.63
N ILE A 378 -10.62 -38.70 -53.89
CA ILE A 378 -10.21 -38.47 -52.49
C ILE A 378 -8.69 -38.65 -52.46
N ASP A 379 -7.99 -37.66 -51.95
CA ASP A 379 -6.53 -37.64 -51.80
C ASP A 379 -6.16 -36.86 -50.51
N PRO A 380 -4.96 -37.00 -49.93
CA PRO A 380 -4.90 -37.81 -48.72
C PRO A 380 -4.38 -37.08 -47.46
N GLN A 381 -4.51 -37.77 -46.32
CA GLN A 381 -3.97 -37.35 -45.01
C GLN A 381 -2.46 -37.12 -45.07
N VAL A 382 -2.02 -35.89 -44.79
CA VAL A 382 -0.59 -35.55 -44.65
C VAL A 382 -0.15 -35.79 -43.21
N ASN A 383 0.39 -36.98 -42.94
CA ASN A 383 1.15 -37.23 -41.72
C ASN A 383 2.41 -36.36 -41.70
N LYS A 384 2.56 -35.51 -40.68
CA LYS A 384 3.88 -34.94 -40.33
C LYS A 384 4.65 -35.92 -39.46
N HIS A 385 5.97 -35.94 -39.65
CA HIS A 385 6.90 -36.83 -38.95
C HIS A 385 7.69 -36.04 -37.91
N ASP A 386 8.04 -36.66 -36.80
CA ASP A 386 8.81 -36.03 -35.71
C ASP A 386 10.27 -35.75 -36.11
N ARG A 387 10.76 -34.55 -35.76
CA ARG A 387 12.13 -34.30 -35.28
C ARG A 387 12.30 -32.90 -34.70
#